data_AF-A0A959X4P4-F1
#
_entry.id   AF-A0A959X4P4-F1
#
_cell.length_a   1.000
_cell.length_b   1.000
_cell.length_c   1.000
_cell.angle_alpha   90.00
_cell.angle_beta   90.00
_cell.angle_gamma   90.00
#
_symmetry.space_group_name_H-M   'P 1'
#
loop_
_entity.id
_entity.type
_entity.pdbx_description
1 polymer ?
#
loop_
_entity_poly.entity_id
_entity_poly.type
_entity_poly.pdbx_seq_one_letter_code
_entity_poly.pdbx_strand_id
1 'polypeptide(L)'
;MTMILASAALLGLAGACTGPVPVPPVAPSSGPGSPSPTTPSAAPTDSPTPPLAESTPPTSLPPVSQSAPQGGPWEKVGATLRSAEDAQGLTSVPESLRAFLAARIGHEDDAGCAVTEVVLLGVHGDGFAFGTEDTTCGGAHTVWGITEGRWEYIVQYGDAMPCEFIAQNDIPRGVPGLRCVGDEGAEDY
;
A
#
# COMPACT_ATOMS: atom_id res chain seq x y z
N MET A 1 14.20 -51.10 18.50
CA MET A 1 15.41 -51.63 17.85
C MET A 1 16.25 -50.43 17.46
N THR A 2 17.36 -50.29 18.16
CA THR A 2 18.29 -49.16 18.17
C THR A 2 19.15 -49.14 16.92
N MET A 3 19.41 -47.96 16.33
CA MET A 3 20.76 -47.61 15.87
C MET A 3 20.97 -46.09 15.88
N ILE A 4 21.95 -45.71 16.68
CA ILE A 4 22.60 -44.40 16.85
C ILE A 4 23.88 -44.44 16.00
N LEU A 5 24.34 -43.28 15.49
CA LEU A 5 25.74 -42.81 15.31
C LEU A 5 25.73 -41.76 14.17
N ALA A 6 25.87 -40.45 14.37
CA ALA A 6 26.90 -39.63 15.03
C ALA A 6 28.25 -39.57 14.28
N SER A 7 28.76 -38.33 14.16
CA SER A 7 30.12 -37.88 13.77
C SER A 7 30.30 -37.57 12.26
N ALA A 8 31.04 -36.54 11.82
CA ALA A 8 32.04 -35.71 12.49
C ALA A 8 32.18 -34.33 11.80
N ALA A 9 32.73 -33.39 12.56
CA ALA A 9 33.12 -32.04 12.20
C ALA A 9 34.30 -31.95 11.22
N LEU A 10 34.44 -30.81 10.54
CA LEU A 10 35.73 -30.27 10.06
C LEU A 10 35.73 -28.74 10.15
N LEU A 11 36.77 -28.24 10.80
CA LEU A 11 37.10 -26.83 11.03
C LEU A 11 37.67 -26.14 9.77
N GLY A 12 37.49 -24.82 9.68
CA GLY A 12 38.32 -23.90 8.90
C GLY A 12 37.91 -22.46 9.21
N LEU A 13 38.53 -21.80 10.19
CA LEU A 13 39.72 -20.93 10.08
C LEU A 13 39.37 -19.43 9.86
N ALA A 14 39.48 -18.70 10.98
CA ALA A 14 39.99 -17.34 11.19
C ALA A 14 39.96 -16.31 10.03
N GLY A 15 39.37 -15.14 10.31
CA GLY A 15 39.52 -13.94 9.51
C GLY A 15 39.03 -12.66 10.21
N ALA A 16 39.89 -12.11 11.06
CA ALA A 16 40.02 -10.71 11.50
C ALA A 16 38.77 -9.80 11.68
N CYS A 17 38.56 -9.39 12.94
CA CYS A 17 37.93 -8.14 13.30
C CYS A 17 38.70 -6.94 12.72
N THR A 18 38.03 -5.99 12.09
CA THR A 18 38.54 -4.61 11.99
C THR A 18 37.36 -3.64 12.03
N GLY A 19 37.34 -2.80 13.07
CA GLY A 19 36.24 -1.93 13.42
C GLY A 19 36.12 -0.66 12.58
N PRO A 20 35.22 0.27 12.99
CA PRO A 20 34.87 1.48 12.25
C PRO A 20 35.98 2.52 12.28
N VAL A 21 36.18 3.21 11.15
CA VAL A 21 37.11 4.34 11.03
C VAL A 21 36.40 5.63 11.46
N PRO A 22 36.92 6.39 12.44
CA PRO A 22 36.35 7.66 12.90
C PRO A 22 36.76 8.85 12.01
N VAL A 23 35.85 9.82 11.82
CA VAL A 23 36.08 11.10 11.11
C VAL A 23 36.49 12.18 12.14
N PRO A 24 37.60 12.93 11.95
CA PRO A 24 38.02 14.01 12.87
C PRO A 24 37.57 15.41 12.36
N PRO A 25 37.81 16.54 13.08
CA PRO A 25 36.78 17.38 13.70
C PRO A 25 36.52 18.74 13.01
N VAL A 26 35.37 19.36 13.30
CA VAL A 26 35.08 20.77 13.00
C VAL A 26 35.72 21.70 14.04
N ALA A 27 36.35 22.79 13.59
CA ALA A 27 36.95 23.85 14.41
C ALA A 27 36.32 25.23 14.07
N PRO A 28 36.42 26.25 14.95
CA PRO A 28 35.28 27.06 15.40
C PRO A 28 35.16 28.50 14.82
N SER A 29 34.01 29.11 15.11
CA SER A 29 33.62 30.53 14.97
C SER A 29 34.59 31.55 15.57
N SER A 30 34.63 32.75 14.98
CA SER A 30 34.94 34.02 15.65
C SER A 30 34.28 35.20 14.90
N GLY A 31 33.51 36.04 15.62
CA GLY A 31 32.69 37.19 15.13
C GLY A 31 33.54 38.43 14.75
N PRO A 32 33.15 39.70 15.06
CA PRO A 32 31.93 40.27 15.66
C PRO A 32 31.35 41.51 14.90
N GLY A 33 30.24 42.10 15.37
CA GLY A 33 29.94 43.54 15.17
C GLY A 33 28.51 43.94 14.80
N SER A 34 27.79 44.52 15.77
CA SER A 34 26.71 45.52 15.57
C SER A 34 27.37 46.92 15.58
N PRO A 35 26.85 48.04 14.99
CA PRO A 35 25.45 48.49 15.02
C PRO A 35 24.89 49.21 13.75
N SER A 36 23.58 49.49 13.73
CA SER A 36 22.83 50.28 12.72
C SER A 36 23.25 51.77 12.65
N PRO A 37 22.95 52.54 11.57
CA PRO A 37 21.70 53.34 11.55
C PRO A 37 21.10 53.75 10.16
N THR A 38 19.86 54.28 10.23
CA THR A 38 19.19 55.31 9.37
C THR A 38 18.33 54.93 8.13
N THR A 39 17.04 55.31 8.23
CA THR A 39 15.92 55.47 7.26
C THR A 39 16.21 56.52 6.15
N PRO A 40 15.32 56.83 5.14
CA PRO A 40 14.09 56.20 4.63
C PRO A 40 13.95 56.13 3.07
N SER A 41 12.81 55.58 2.62
CA SER A 41 12.07 55.93 1.38
C SER A 41 12.43 55.27 0.05
N ALA A 42 11.59 54.33 -0.39
CA ALA A 42 10.89 54.38 -1.68
C ALA A 42 9.81 53.27 -1.71
N ALA A 43 8.54 53.66 -1.71
CA ALA A 43 7.49 52.79 -2.23
C ALA A 43 7.64 52.70 -3.76
N PRO A 44 7.38 51.54 -4.36
CA PRO A 44 6.30 51.55 -5.34
C PRO A 44 5.41 50.30 -5.29
N THR A 45 4.12 50.58 -5.42
CA THR A 45 3.19 49.86 -6.30
C THR A 45 2.88 48.40 -5.98
N ASP A 46 1.78 48.25 -5.25
CA ASP A 46 0.67 47.34 -5.54
C ASP A 46 0.84 46.51 -6.83
N SER A 47 1.18 45.24 -6.67
CA SER A 47 0.79 44.20 -7.61
C SER A 47 0.28 43.04 -6.78
N PRO A 48 -1.05 42.78 -6.76
CA PRO A 48 -1.53 41.55 -6.18
C PRO A 48 -0.90 40.40 -6.96
N THR A 49 -0.10 39.60 -6.25
CA THR A 49 0.33 38.29 -6.74
C THR A 49 -0.94 37.52 -7.11
N PRO A 50 -1.10 37.03 -8.35
CA PRO A 50 -2.24 36.16 -8.66
C PRO A 50 -2.19 34.99 -7.68
N PRO A 51 -3.31 34.61 -7.04
CA PRO A 51 -3.31 33.45 -6.18
C PRO A 51 -2.78 32.27 -6.98
N LEU A 52 -1.73 31.65 -6.44
CA LEU A 52 -1.23 30.36 -6.90
C LEU A 52 -2.46 29.47 -7.02
N ALA A 53 -2.79 29.05 -8.25
CA ALA A 53 -3.91 28.16 -8.48
C ALA A 53 -3.70 26.94 -7.57
N GLU A 54 -4.57 26.83 -6.57
CA GLU A 54 -4.66 25.68 -5.70
C GLU A 54 -4.84 24.48 -6.62
N SER A 55 -3.79 23.68 -6.76
CA SER A 55 -3.83 22.44 -7.53
C SER A 55 -4.85 21.57 -6.81
N THR A 56 -6.04 21.50 -7.40
CA THR A 56 -7.13 20.70 -6.89
C THR A 56 -6.63 19.25 -6.80
N PRO A 57 -6.79 18.56 -5.66
CA PRO A 57 -6.47 17.14 -5.58
C PRO A 57 -7.22 16.36 -6.66
N PRO A 58 -6.68 15.21 -7.11
CA PRO A 58 -7.16 14.49 -8.28
C PRO A 58 -8.63 14.12 -8.16
N THR A 59 -9.30 14.09 -9.31
CA THR A 59 -10.69 13.68 -9.56
C THR A 59 -11.18 12.64 -8.56
N SER A 60 -12.01 13.08 -7.62
CA SER A 60 -12.79 12.19 -6.75
C SER A 60 -13.63 11.28 -7.64
N LEU A 61 -13.49 9.96 -7.49
CA LEU A 61 -14.36 8.99 -8.17
C LEU A 61 -15.82 9.24 -7.78
N PRO A 62 -16.79 8.97 -8.68
CA PRO A 62 -18.20 9.14 -8.35
C PRO A 62 -18.59 8.18 -7.21
N PRO A 63 -19.56 8.57 -6.35
CA PRO A 63 -20.04 7.70 -5.30
C PRO A 63 -20.66 6.42 -5.87
N VAL A 64 -20.40 5.32 -5.19
CA VAL A 64 -20.89 3.98 -5.51
C VAL A 64 -22.12 3.68 -4.66
N SER A 65 -23.22 3.28 -5.31
CA SER A 65 -24.39 2.78 -4.59
C SER A 65 -24.11 1.40 -4.03
N GLN A 66 -24.21 1.26 -2.70
CA GLN A 66 -24.11 -0.02 -2.02
C GLN A 66 -25.52 -0.54 -1.73
N SER A 67 -25.81 -1.75 -2.19
CA SER A 67 -27.02 -2.46 -1.78
C SER A 67 -26.82 -3.00 -0.36
N ALA A 68 -27.90 -3.16 0.41
CA ALA A 68 -27.82 -3.86 1.70
C ALA A 68 -27.15 -5.25 1.50
N PRO A 69 -26.39 -5.82 2.43
CA PRO A 69 -25.78 -7.13 2.22
C PRO A 69 -26.83 -8.19 1.86
N GLN A 70 -26.68 -8.85 0.71
CA GLN A 70 -27.50 -9.98 0.28
C GLN A 70 -26.86 -11.33 0.62
N GLY A 71 -25.54 -11.35 0.82
CA GLY A 71 -24.75 -12.57 0.82
C GLY A 71 -24.66 -13.18 -0.59
N GLY A 72 -23.98 -14.32 -0.69
CA GLY A 72 -23.86 -15.06 -1.94
C GLY A 72 -22.49 -15.72 -2.11
N PRO A 73 -22.26 -16.37 -3.26
CA PRO A 73 -20.94 -16.87 -3.59
C PRO A 73 -20.05 -15.75 -4.11
N TRP A 74 -18.75 -15.92 -3.91
CA TRP A 74 -17.75 -15.18 -4.66
C TRP A 74 -17.69 -15.64 -6.12
N GLU A 75 -17.54 -14.67 -7.03
CA GLU A 75 -17.22 -14.94 -8.42
C GLU A 75 -15.71 -14.90 -8.61
N LYS A 76 -15.16 -15.94 -9.22
CA LYS A 76 -13.74 -15.99 -9.57
C LYS A 76 -13.48 -15.19 -10.84
N VAL A 77 -12.52 -14.26 -10.77
CA VAL A 77 -12.12 -13.42 -11.92
C VAL A 77 -10.78 -13.90 -12.48
N GLY A 78 -9.70 -13.78 -11.70
CA GLY A 78 -8.37 -14.21 -12.10
C GLY A 78 -7.75 -13.34 -13.20
N ALA A 79 -7.77 -12.02 -13.03
CA ALA A 79 -7.20 -11.07 -13.97
C ALA A 79 -5.96 -10.36 -13.40
N THR A 80 -4.98 -10.08 -14.25
CA THR A 80 -3.78 -9.32 -13.91
C THR A 80 -3.81 -7.97 -14.61
N LEU A 81 -3.63 -6.90 -13.85
CA LEU A 81 -3.73 -5.51 -14.31
C LEU A 81 -2.38 -4.84 -14.09
N ARG A 82 -1.79 -4.30 -15.15
CA ARG A 82 -0.52 -3.55 -15.13
C ARG A 82 -0.67 -2.13 -15.67
N SER A 83 -1.88 -1.78 -16.09
CA SER A 83 -2.22 -0.48 -16.65
C SER A 83 -3.67 -0.12 -16.34
N ALA A 84 -4.00 1.16 -16.48
CA ALA A 84 -5.38 1.62 -16.40
C ALA A 84 -6.24 0.99 -17.52
N GLU A 85 -5.65 0.78 -18.70
CA GLU A 85 -6.29 0.13 -19.85
C GLU A 85 -6.69 -1.32 -19.54
N ASP A 86 -5.84 -2.08 -18.84
CA ASP A 86 -6.16 -3.45 -18.42
C ASP A 86 -7.41 -3.45 -17.51
N ALA A 87 -7.46 -2.52 -16.55
CA ALA A 87 -8.59 -2.39 -15.64
C ALA A 87 -9.89 -2.01 -16.37
N GLN A 88 -9.80 -1.09 -17.35
CA GLN A 88 -10.97 -0.71 -18.17
C GLN A 88 -11.50 -1.88 -19.02
N GLY A 89 -10.60 -2.78 -19.44
CA GLY A 89 -10.91 -3.99 -20.20
C GLY A 89 -11.68 -5.08 -19.42
N LEU A 90 -11.81 -4.98 -18.08
CA LEU A 90 -12.49 -5.98 -17.24
C LEU A 90 -14.02 -5.90 -17.32
N THR A 91 -14.62 -6.31 -18.43
CA THR A 91 -16.08 -6.21 -18.61
C THR A 91 -16.91 -7.11 -17.68
N SER A 92 -16.29 -8.06 -16.98
CA SER A 92 -16.98 -8.96 -16.03
C SER A 92 -17.15 -8.39 -14.63
N VAL A 93 -16.64 -7.19 -14.34
CA VAL A 93 -16.74 -6.57 -13.00
C VAL A 93 -17.43 -5.20 -13.06
N PRO A 94 -17.99 -4.72 -11.93
CA PRO A 94 -18.66 -3.41 -11.90
C PRO A 94 -17.76 -2.27 -12.39
N GLU A 95 -18.35 -1.32 -13.12
CA GLU A 95 -17.63 -0.15 -13.65
C GLU A 95 -16.94 0.67 -12.55
N SER A 96 -17.56 0.80 -11.38
CA SER A 96 -16.97 1.50 -10.24
C SER A 96 -15.69 0.83 -9.75
N LEU A 97 -15.64 -0.51 -9.74
CA LEU A 97 -14.45 -1.26 -9.36
C LEU A 97 -13.36 -1.10 -10.41
N ARG A 98 -13.71 -1.16 -11.70
CA ARG A 98 -12.74 -0.90 -12.80
C ARG A 98 -12.11 0.48 -12.68
N ALA A 99 -12.93 1.51 -12.45
CA ALA A 99 -12.46 2.87 -12.31
C ALA A 99 -11.53 3.03 -11.09
N PHE A 100 -11.89 2.39 -9.97
CA PHE A 100 -11.04 2.35 -8.77
C PHE A 100 -9.69 1.69 -9.04
N LEU A 101 -9.68 0.49 -9.64
CA LEU A 101 -8.43 -0.24 -9.94
C LEU A 101 -7.57 0.50 -10.98
N ALA A 102 -8.20 1.12 -11.98
CA ALA A 102 -7.50 1.93 -12.98
C ALA A 102 -6.78 3.13 -12.35
N ALA A 103 -7.39 3.77 -11.35
CA ALA A 103 -6.78 4.87 -10.62
C ALA A 103 -5.66 4.42 -9.67
N ARG A 104 -5.59 3.12 -9.36
CA ARG A 104 -4.61 2.57 -8.40
C ARG A 104 -3.29 2.21 -9.06
N ILE A 105 -3.30 1.65 -10.26
CA ILE A 105 -2.07 1.31 -10.98
C ILE A 105 -1.22 2.57 -11.20
N GLY A 106 0.05 2.52 -10.80
CA GLY A 106 0.98 3.64 -10.87
C GLY A 106 0.81 4.68 -9.75
N HIS A 107 -0.16 4.52 -8.85
CA HIS A 107 -0.30 5.39 -7.69
C HIS A 107 0.86 5.15 -6.73
N GLU A 108 1.53 6.23 -6.33
CA GLU A 108 2.61 6.24 -5.35
C GLU A 108 2.05 6.69 -4.00
N ASP A 109 2.32 5.92 -2.94
CA ASP A 109 1.98 6.30 -1.58
C ASP A 109 2.98 7.29 -0.96
N ASP A 110 2.72 7.75 0.26
CA ASP A 110 3.57 8.71 0.98
C ASP A 110 4.99 8.18 1.27
N ALA A 111 5.21 6.86 1.15
CA ALA A 111 6.51 6.23 1.33
C ALA A 111 7.29 6.10 0.01
N GLY A 112 6.72 6.53 -1.13
CA GLY A 112 7.33 6.40 -2.44
C GLY A 112 7.13 5.02 -3.08
N CYS A 113 6.20 4.23 -2.57
CA CYS A 113 5.89 2.91 -3.10
C CYS A 113 4.79 3.02 -4.15
N ALA A 114 5.15 2.73 -5.41
CA ALA A 114 4.22 2.81 -6.54
C ALA A 114 3.62 1.44 -6.83
N VAL A 115 2.30 1.38 -7.04
CA VAL A 115 1.62 0.14 -7.48
C VAL A 115 2.02 -0.21 -8.90
N THR A 116 2.51 -1.42 -9.10
CA THR A 116 3.00 -1.92 -10.39
C THR A 116 2.09 -2.96 -11.01
N GLU A 117 1.40 -3.76 -10.19
CA GLU A 117 0.50 -4.80 -10.65
C GLU A 117 -0.62 -5.02 -9.62
N VAL A 118 -1.82 -5.32 -10.11
CA VAL A 118 -2.92 -5.84 -9.30
C VAL A 118 -3.39 -7.16 -9.91
N VAL A 119 -3.47 -8.21 -9.11
CA VAL A 119 -4.12 -9.48 -9.52
C VAL A 119 -5.48 -9.55 -8.84
N LEU A 120 -6.55 -9.34 -9.60
CA LEU A 120 -7.93 -9.45 -9.12
C LEU A 120 -8.37 -10.93 -9.17
N LEU A 121 -8.50 -11.55 -8.00
CA LEU A 121 -8.79 -12.98 -7.86
C LEU A 121 -10.29 -13.27 -7.80
N GLY A 122 -11.06 -12.41 -7.14
CA GLY A 122 -12.51 -12.58 -7.05
C GLY A 122 -13.26 -11.33 -6.65
N VAL A 123 -14.57 -11.33 -6.92
CA VAL A 123 -15.51 -10.27 -6.55
C VAL A 123 -16.75 -10.87 -5.88
N HIS A 124 -17.37 -10.10 -5.01
CA HIS A 124 -18.57 -10.48 -4.29
C HIS A 124 -19.70 -9.48 -4.55
N GLY A 125 -20.94 -9.98 -4.65
CA GLY A 125 -22.13 -9.17 -4.95
C GLY A 125 -22.41 -8.08 -3.91
N ASP A 126 -22.00 -8.28 -2.67
CA ASP A 126 -22.14 -7.30 -1.57
C ASP A 126 -21.14 -6.13 -1.65
N GLY A 127 -20.34 -6.04 -2.72
CA GLY A 127 -19.41 -4.93 -2.91
C GLY A 127 -18.04 -5.16 -2.29
N PHE A 128 -17.53 -6.39 -2.39
CA PHE A 128 -16.15 -6.73 -2.04
C PHE A 128 -15.37 -7.24 -3.25
N ALA A 129 -14.06 -7.05 -3.22
CA ALA A 129 -13.12 -7.59 -4.17
C ALA A 129 -11.88 -8.08 -3.44
N PHE A 130 -11.27 -9.17 -3.94
CA PHE A 130 -10.07 -9.74 -3.36
C PHE A 130 -9.01 -9.97 -4.42
N GLY A 131 -7.76 -9.69 -4.06
CA GLY A 131 -6.62 -9.86 -4.93
C GLY A 131 -5.28 -9.72 -4.24
N THR A 132 -4.25 -9.55 -5.06
CA THR A 132 -2.93 -9.09 -4.62
C THR A 132 -2.61 -7.76 -5.27
N GLU A 133 -1.81 -6.97 -4.58
CA GLU A 133 -1.25 -5.70 -5.08
C GLU A 133 0.25 -5.75 -4.91
N ASP A 134 0.98 -5.63 -6.02
CA ASP A 134 2.44 -5.57 -6.04
C ASP A 134 2.89 -4.12 -6.26
N THR A 135 3.77 -3.66 -5.39
CA THR A 135 4.36 -2.32 -5.45
C THR A 135 5.86 -2.40 -5.67
N THR A 136 6.49 -1.26 -5.94
CA THR A 136 7.96 -1.13 -5.96
C THR A 136 8.64 -1.49 -4.63
N CYS A 137 7.88 -1.59 -3.53
CA CYS A 137 8.36 -1.92 -2.19
C CYS A 137 8.01 -3.33 -1.73
N GLY A 138 7.22 -4.09 -2.48
CA GLY A 138 6.74 -5.42 -2.10
C GLY A 138 5.27 -5.63 -2.45
N GLY A 139 4.80 -6.86 -2.23
CA GLY A 139 3.43 -7.27 -2.52
C GLY A 139 2.62 -7.61 -1.28
N ALA A 140 1.30 -7.46 -1.38
CA ALA A 140 0.37 -7.82 -0.31
C ALA A 140 -0.92 -8.43 -0.86
N HIS A 141 -1.52 -9.31 -0.08
CA HIS A 141 -2.93 -9.66 -0.24
C HIS A 141 -3.79 -8.48 0.18
N THR A 142 -4.84 -8.21 -0.60
CA THR A 142 -5.71 -7.05 -0.36
C THR A 142 -7.16 -7.43 -0.56
N VAL A 143 -8.00 -7.01 0.38
CA VAL A 143 -9.46 -6.97 0.25
C VAL A 143 -9.88 -5.52 0.11
N TRP A 144 -10.55 -5.22 -0.99
CA TRP A 144 -11.23 -3.95 -1.21
C TRP A 144 -12.73 -4.11 -0.96
N GLY A 145 -13.36 -3.05 -0.48
CA GLY A 145 -14.79 -3.04 -0.17
C GLY A 145 -15.37 -1.65 -0.32
N ILE A 146 -16.68 -1.57 -0.50
CA ILE A 146 -17.38 -0.29 -0.54
C ILE A 146 -17.66 0.16 0.90
N THR A 147 -17.12 1.31 1.27
CA THR A 147 -17.31 1.98 2.56
C THR A 147 -17.66 3.43 2.30
N GLU A 148 -18.69 3.97 2.97
CA GLU A 148 -19.14 5.36 2.77
C GLU A 148 -19.40 5.71 1.28
N GLY A 149 -19.83 4.73 0.49
CA GLY A 149 -20.11 4.89 -0.93
C GLY A 149 -18.86 5.02 -1.81
N ARG A 150 -17.70 4.53 -1.39
CA ARG A 150 -16.46 4.50 -2.18
C ARG A 150 -15.72 3.19 -1.97
N TRP A 151 -14.99 2.75 -3.00
CA TRP A 151 -14.10 1.60 -2.88
C TRP A 151 -12.89 1.99 -2.03
N GLU A 152 -12.64 1.21 -0.99
CA GLU A 152 -11.57 1.43 -0.02
C GLU A 152 -10.79 0.14 0.25
N TYR A 153 -9.59 0.31 0.78
CA TYR A 153 -8.86 -0.79 1.42
C TYR A 153 -9.57 -1.17 2.72
N ILE A 154 -10.05 -2.40 2.80
CA ILE A 154 -10.60 -2.94 4.05
C ILE A 154 -9.50 -3.62 4.84
N VAL A 155 -8.73 -4.48 4.16
CA VAL A 155 -7.61 -5.20 4.75
C VAL A 155 -6.48 -5.33 3.72
N GLN A 156 -5.24 -5.14 4.16
CA GLN A 156 -4.03 -5.41 3.39
C GLN A 156 -2.99 -6.10 4.28
N TYR A 157 -2.36 -7.17 3.78
CA TYR A 157 -1.39 -7.94 4.56
C TYR A 157 -0.37 -8.68 3.68
N GLY A 158 0.89 -8.69 4.11
CA GLY A 158 1.96 -9.46 3.47
C GLY A 158 2.02 -10.92 3.94
N ASP A 159 1.71 -11.17 5.21
CA ASP A 159 1.73 -12.49 5.84
C ASP A 159 0.34 -12.88 6.36
N ALA A 160 0.08 -14.19 6.42
CA ALA A 160 -1.22 -14.71 6.85
C ALA A 160 -1.64 -14.16 8.22
N MET A 161 -2.87 -13.64 8.28
CA MET A 161 -3.44 -13.00 9.46
C MET A 161 -4.50 -13.88 10.15
N PRO A 162 -4.85 -13.60 11.42
CA PRO A 162 -5.93 -14.33 12.10
C PRO A 162 -7.27 -14.21 11.39
N CYS A 163 -8.00 -15.33 11.25
CA CYS A 163 -9.30 -15.34 10.58
C CYS A 163 -10.33 -14.43 11.27
N GLU A 164 -10.21 -14.25 12.59
CA GLU A 164 -11.04 -13.34 13.38
C GLU A 164 -10.94 -11.88 12.92
N PHE A 165 -9.76 -11.44 12.45
CA PHE A 165 -9.58 -10.07 11.98
C PHE A 165 -10.31 -9.83 10.66
N ILE A 166 -10.24 -10.81 9.76
CA ILE A 166 -10.98 -10.75 8.49
C ILE A 166 -12.49 -10.73 8.77
N ALA A 167 -12.97 -11.55 9.72
CA ALA A 167 -14.38 -11.60 10.11
C ALA A 167 -14.91 -10.31 10.76
N GLN A 168 -14.08 -9.59 11.52
CA GLN A 168 -14.46 -8.31 12.12
C GLN A 168 -14.71 -7.20 11.08
N ASN A 169 -14.28 -7.40 9.83
CA ASN A 169 -14.50 -6.46 8.73
C ASN A 169 -15.69 -6.83 7.84
N ASP A 170 -16.56 -7.73 8.30
CA ASP A 170 -17.75 -8.20 7.58
C ASP A 170 -17.47 -8.77 6.17
N ILE A 171 -16.25 -9.26 5.94
CA ILE A 171 -15.85 -9.86 4.68
C ILE A 171 -16.54 -11.22 4.53
N PRO A 172 -17.28 -11.47 3.42
CA PRO A 172 -17.95 -12.75 3.21
C PRO A 172 -16.96 -13.92 3.10
N ARG A 173 -17.24 -15.04 3.79
CA ARG A 173 -16.45 -16.29 3.72
C ARG A 173 -16.46 -16.89 2.31
N GLY A 174 -15.53 -17.79 2.02
CA GLY A 174 -15.43 -18.53 0.76
C GLY A 174 -14.74 -17.73 -0.34
N VAL A 175 -13.85 -16.81 0.04
CA VAL A 175 -13.10 -15.98 -0.91
C VAL A 175 -12.08 -16.86 -1.65
N PRO A 176 -12.01 -16.84 -2.99
CA PRO A 176 -11.05 -17.69 -3.72
C PRO A 176 -9.59 -17.35 -3.39
N GLY A 177 -8.93 -18.22 -2.63
CA GLY A 177 -7.49 -18.12 -2.32
C GLY A 177 -7.14 -17.17 -1.18
N LEU A 178 -8.12 -16.57 -0.50
CA LEU A 178 -7.87 -15.85 0.75
C LEU A 178 -7.60 -16.86 1.85
N ARG A 179 -6.40 -16.78 2.43
CA ARG A 179 -6.00 -17.64 3.53
C ARG A 179 -5.75 -16.85 4.80
N CYS A 180 -6.06 -17.46 5.92
CA CYS A 180 -5.89 -16.91 7.25
C CYS A 180 -5.42 -18.00 8.23
N VAL A 181 -5.10 -17.59 9.45
CA VAL A 181 -4.68 -18.49 10.52
C VAL A 181 -5.81 -18.62 11.53
N GLY A 182 -6.34 -19.83 11.67
CA GLY A 182 -7.28 -20.21 12.73
C GLY A 182 -6.56 -20.96 13.86
N ASP A 183 -7.34 -21.50 14.79
CA ASP A 183 -6.83 -22.22 15.97
C ASP A 183 -6.00 -23.47 15.60
N GLU A 184 -6.33 -24.12 14.49
CA GLU A 184 -5.68 -25.33 14.00
C GLU A 184 -4.57 -25.05 12.96
N GLY A 185 -4.30 -23.77 12.66
CA GLY A 185 -3.29 -23.33 11.69
C GLY A 185 -3.89 -22.67 10.45
N ALA A 186 -3.18 -22.73 9.33
CA ALA A 186 -3.56 -22.03 8.10
C ALA A 186 -4.77 -22.68 7.42
N GLU A 187 -5.84 -21.92 7.22
CA GLU A 187 -7.09 -22.35 6.58
C GLU A 187 -7.52 -21.39 5.47
N ASP A 188 -8.51 -21.80 4.69
CA ASP A 188 -9.20 -20.92 3.74
C ASP A 188 -10.23 -20.07 4.50
N TYR A 189 -10.33 -18.79 4.13
CA TYR A 189 -11.31 -17.90 4.74
C TYR A 189 -12.69 -18.01 4.10
#